data_AF-A0A6L7X275-F1
#
_entry.id   AF-A0A6L7X275-F1
#
_cell.length_a   1.000
_cell.length_b   1.000
_cell.length_c   1.000
_cell.angle_alpha   90.00
_cell.angle_beta   90.00
_cell.angle_gamma   90.00
#
_symmetry.space_group_name_H-M   'P 1'
#
loop_
_entity.id
_entity.type
_entity.pdbx_description
1 polymer ?
#
loop_
_entity_poly.entity_id
_entity_poly.type
_entity_poly.pdbx_seq_one_letter_code
_entity_poly.pdbx_strand_id
1 'polypeptide(L)'
;MAEHSSMLHVRMDSGLKRQATEALAAMGLTASEAVRLLFHRIAVDQAFPLELKVPNAETRAAMAEADEIVKAGRARFATVEEMLADLEETGRP
;
A
#
# COMPACT_ATOMS: atom_id res chain seq x y z
N MET A 1 19.82 14.99 25.32
CA MET A 1 19.79 14.44 23.95
C MET A 1 18.53 15.00 23.32
N ALA A 2 18.63 15.75 22.22
CA ALA A 2 17.48 16.44 21.64
C ALA A 2 16.50 15.40 21.08
N GLU A 3 15.25 15.42 21.53
CA GLU A 3 14.21 14.57 20.96
C GLU A 3 13.94 15.01 19.52
N HIS A 4 14.27 14.16 18.55
CA HIS A 4 13.99 14.39 17.13
C HIS A 4 12.52 14.12 16.84
N SER A 5 11.65 15.02 17.31
CA SER A 5 10.23 15.02 16.95
C SER A 5 10.03 15.73 15.61
N SER A 6 9.27 15.11 14.70
CA SER A 6 8.88 15.68 13.42
C SER A 6 7.36 15.86 13.38
N MET A 7 6.89 17.00 12.87
CA MET A 7 5.47 17.32 12.80
C MET A 7 4.89 16.93 11.43
N LEU A 8 3.74 16.25 11.45
CA LEU A 8 2.97 15.91 10.26
C LEU A 8 1.78 16.87 10.10
N HIS A 9 1.80 17.68 9.06
CA HIS A 9 0.68 18.57 8.71
C HIS A 9 -0.15 17.96 7.58
N VAL A 10 -1.38 17.52 7.88
CA VAL A 10 -2.31 16.98 6.87
C VAL A 10 -3.52 17.89 6.73
N ARG A 11 -3.81 18.33 5.51
CA ARG A 11 -5.07 19.03 5.20
C ARG A 11 -6.22 18.03 5.21
N MET A 12 -7.31 18.38 5.86
CA MET A 12 -8.52 17.57 5.93
C MET A 12 -9.76 18.46 5.94
N ASP A 13 -10.88 17.91 5.48
CA ASP A 13 -12.17 18.58 5.62
C ASP A 13 -12.48 18.85 7.11
N SER A 14 -13.05 20.02 7.37
CA SER A 14 -13.32 20.47 8.75
C SER A 14 -14.45 19.67 9.41
N GLY A 15 -15.45 19.22 8.63
CA GLY A 15 -16.53 18.36 9.11
C GLY A 15 -16.00 16.97 9.47
N LEU A 16 -15.20 16.38 8.57
CA LEU A 16 -14.54 15.09 8.81
C LEU A 16 -13.63 15.14 10.05
N LYS A 17 -12.82 16.19 10.19
CA LYS A 17 -11.94 16.37 11.36
C LYS A 17 -12.73 16.32 12.67
N ARG A 18 -13.85 17.04 12.73
CA ARG A 18 -14.71 17.10 13.92
C ARG A 18 -15.30 15.73 14.24
N GLN A 19 -15.94 15.09 13.26
CA GLN A 19 -16.56 13.77 13.43
C GLN A 19 -15.55 12.70 13.88
N ALA A 20 -14.37 12.66 13.24
CA ALA A 20 -13.32 11.72 13.61
C ALA A 20 -12.79 11.98 15.03
N THR A 21 -12.63 13.26 15.42
CA THR A 21 -12.14 13.62 16.76
C THR A 21 -13.16 13.23 17.84
N GLU A 22 -14.46 13.43 17.60
CA GLU A 22 -15.52 13.01 18.51
C GLU A 22 -15.56 11.48 18.67
N ALA A 23 -15.46 10.75 17.56
CA ALA A 23 -15.40 9.29 17.58
C ALA A 23 -14.18 8.77 18.34
N LEU A 24 -13.00 9.35 18.11
CA LEU A 24 -11.77 9.01 18.84
C LEU A 24 -11.87 9.32 20.33
N ALA A 25 -12.45 10.46 20.70
CA ALA A 25 -12.66 10.82 22.09
C ALA A 25 -13.61 9.83 22.80
N ALA A 26 -14.67 9.37 22.12
CA ALA A 26 -15.55 8.33 22.63
C ALA A 26 -14.84 6.99 22.85
N MET A 27 -13.75 6.73 22.10
CA MET A 27 -12.86 5.58 22.28
C MET A 27 -11.73 5.84 23.31
N GLY A 28 -11.67 7.03 23.91
CA GLY A 28 -10.61 7.39 24.87
C GLY A 28 -9.26 7.72 24.22
N LEU A 29 -9.24 8.05 22.93
CA LEU A 29 -8.03 8.36 22.17
C LEU A 29 -8.04 9.81 21.68
N THR A 30 -6.86 10.43 21.66
CA THR A 30 -6.62 11.68 20.94
C THR A 30 -6.31 11.41 19.46
N ALA A 31 -6.55 12.40 18.60
CA ALA A 31 -6.18 12.33 17.18
C ALA A 31 -4.68 12.04 17.00
N SER A 32 -3.83 12.63 17.84
CA SER A 32 -2.38 12.41 17.80
C SER A 32 -1.97 11.00 18.22
N GLU A 33 -2.70 10.35 19.12
CA GLU A 33 -2.46 8.93 19.49
C GLU A 33 -2.88 8.01 18.35
N ALA A 34 -4.06 8.23 17.76
CA ALA A 34 -4.53 7.45 16.62
C ALA A 34 -3.54 7.51 15.43
N VAL A 35 -3.05 8.71 15.09
CA VAL A 35 -2.03 8.88 14.04
C VAL A 35 -0.73 8.17 14.40
N ARG A 36 -0.25 8.28 15.64
CA ARG A 36 0.97 7.56 16.07
C ARG A 36 0.82 6.04 15.97
N LEU A 37 -0.32 5.50 16.38
CA LEU A 37 -0.62 4.07 16.28
C LEU A 37 -0.68 3.60 14.82
N LEU A 38 -1.31 4.37 13.94
CA LEU A 38 -1.37 4.09 12.50
C LEU A 38 0.04 3.97 11.90
N PHE A 39 0.89 4.96 12.13
CA PHE A 39 2.26 4.96 11.59
C PHE A 39 3.11 3.84 12.19
N HIS A 40 2.93 3.53 13.47
CA HIS A 40 3.61 2.39 14.10
C HIS A 40 3.20 1.08 13.45
N ARG A 41 1.89 0.85 13.21
CA ARG A 41 1.41 -0.37 12.58
C ARG A 41 1.92 -0.52 11.15
N ILE A 42 1.94 0.56 10.38
CA ILE A 42 2.51 0.58 9.02
C ILE A 42 3.99 0.21 9.05
N ALA A 43 4.76 0.78 9.98
CA ALA A 43 6.20 0.50 10.09
C ALA A 43 6.47 -0.97 10.49
N VAL A 44 5.68 -1.53 11.41
CA VAL A 44 5.86 -2.91 11.89
C VAL A 44 5.40 -3.94 10.86
N ASP A 45 4.23 -3.75 10.26
CA ASP A 45 3.64 -4.74 9.37
C ASP A 45 4.09 -4.61 7.92
N GLN A 46 4.72 -3.48 7.56
CA GLN A 46 4.96 -3.11 6.16
C GLN A 46 3.69 -3.15 5.30
N ALA A 47 2.53 -2.92 5.93
CA ALA A 47 1.21 -2.99 5.32
C ALA A 47 0.32 -1.88 5.87
N PHE A 48 -0.64 -1.44 5.06
CA PHE A 48 -1.64 -0.49 5.51
C PHE A 48 -2.72 -1.22 6.32
N PRO A 49 -3.07 -0.75 7.54
CA PRO A 49 -3.96 -1.50 8.44
C PRO A 49 -5.44 -1.42 8.08
N LEU A 50 -5.79 -0.78 6.96
CA LEU A 50 -7.12 -0.87 6.34
C LEU A 50 -6.96 -1.67 5.06
N GLU A 51 -7.92 -2.55 4.77
CA GLU A 51 -7.95 -3.28 3.50
C GLU A 51 -7.96 -2.31 2.32
N LEU A 52 -6.87 -2.27 1.57
CA LEU A 52 -6.79 -1.55 0.31
C LEU A 52 -7.55 -2.35 -0.75
N LYS A 53 -8.84 -2.07 -0.91
CA LYS A 53 -9.72 -2.82 -1.83
C LYS A 53 -9.44 -2.59 -3.31
N VAL A 54 -8.73 -1.51 -3.66
CA VAL A 54 -8.46 -1.12 -5.05
C VAL A 54 -6.94 -1.12 -5.28
N PRO A 55 -6.42 -1.96 -6.20
CA PRO A 55 -5.01 -1.93 -6.58
C PRO A 55 -4.60 -0.53 -7.05
N ASN A 56 -3.36 -0.13 -6.77
CA ASN A 56 -2.86 1.19 -7.18
C ASN A 56 -2.69 1.25 -8.72
N ALA A 57 -2.35 2.43 -9.26
CA ALA A 57 -2.26 2.62 -10.70
C ALA A 57 -1.22 1.71 -11.37
N GLU A 58 -0.07 1.51 -10.73
CA GLU A 58 1.01 0.64 -11.19
C GLU A 58 0.57 -0.82 -11.24
N THR A 59 -0.03 -1.32 -10.16
CA THR A 59 -0.56 -2.69 -10.11
C THR A 59 -1.64 -2.90 -11.17
N ARG A 60 -2.53 -1.93 -11.40
CA ARG A 60 -3.54 -2.03 -12.47
C ARG A 60 -2.90 -2.07 -13.86
N ALA A 61 -1.84 -1.31 -14.10
CA ALA A 61 -1.12 -1.34 -15.37
C ALA A 61 -0.46 -2.71 -15.60
N ALA A 62 0.22 -3.24 -14.57
CA ALA A 62 0.83 -4.58 -14.62
C ALA A 62 -0.21 -5.68 -14.85
N MET A 63 -1.40 -5.59 -14.22
CA MET A 63 -2.49 -6.53 -14.46
C MET A 63 -3.00 -6.47 -15.91
N ALA A 64 -3.16 -5.26 -16.47
CA ALA A 64 -3.57 -5.10 -17.86
C ALA A 64 -2.52 -5.65 -18.84
N GLU A 65 -1.23 -5.44 -18.56
CA GLU A 65 -0.13 -6.03 -19.31
C GLU A 65 -0.18 -7.56 -19.25
N ALA A 66 -0.36 -8.13 -18.07
CA ALA A 66 -0.49 -9.57 -17.88
C ALA A 66 -1.67 -10.15 -18.68
N ASP A 67 -2.82 -9.48 -18.71
CA ASP A 67 -3.98 -9.90 -19.51
C ASP A 67 -3.66 -9.95 -21.01
N GLU A 68 -2.90 -8.98 -21.52
CA GLU A 68 -2.47 -8.96 -22.93
C GLU A 68 -1.45 -10.05 -23.24
N ILE A 69 -0.51 -10.33 -22.34
CA ILE A 69 0.45 -11.43 -22.47
C ILE A 69 -0.28 -12.78 -22.55
N VAL A 70 -1.29 -12.98 -21.69
CA VAL A 70 -2.13 -14.19 -21.68
C VAL A 70 -2.90 -14.33 -23.00
N LYS A 71 -3.53 -13.25 -23.49
CA LYS A 71 -4.24 -13.26 -24.78
C LYS A 71 -3.32 -13.56 -25.96
N ALA A 72 -2.10 -13.02 -25.93
CA ALA A 72 -1.10 -13.26 -26.96
C ALA A 72 -0.51 -14.69 -26.92
N GLY A 73 -0.81 -15.46 -25.86
CA GLY A 73 -0.30 -16.81 -25.67
C GLY A 73 1.20 -16.88 -25.41
N ARG A 74 1.83 -15.76 -25.00
CA ARG A 74 3.29 -15.59 -24.90
C ARG A 74 3.89 -16.02 -23.56
N ALA A 75 3.09 -16.40 -22.57
CA ALA A 75 3.56 -16.85 -21.26
C ALA A 75 3.07 -18.28 -20.92
N ARG A 76 3.30 -19.22 -21.83
CA ARG A 76 3.02 -20.66 -21.59
C ARG A 76 4.34 -21.41 -21.65
N PHE A 77 4.67 -22.09 -20.55
CA PHE A 77 5.88 -22.88 -20.40
C PHE A 77 5.48 -24.31 -20.02
N ALA A 78 6.21 -25.30 -20.55
CA ALA A 78 5.96 -26.70 -20.22
C ALA A 78 6.63 -27.11 -18.90
N THR A 79 7.68 -26.39 -18.49
CA THR A 79 8.45 -26.64 -17.26
C THR A 79 8.75 -25.35 -16.49
N VAL A 80 9.11 -25.49 -15.21
CA VAL A 80 9.50 -24.35 -14.37
C VAL A 80 10.83 -23.78 -14.84
N GLU A 81 11.73 -24.64 -15.31
CA GLU A 81 13.04 -24.27 -15.85
C GLU A 81 12.91 -23.37 -17.08
N GLU A 82 12.00 -23.70 -18.01
CA GLU A 82 11.69 -22.84 -19.17
C GLU A 82 11.16 -21.47 -18.75
N MET A 83 10.26 -21.42 -17.76
CA MET A 83 9.72 -20.17 -17.23
C MET A 83 10.81 -19.31 -16.58
N LEU A 84 11.69 -19.90 -15.77
CA LEU A 84 12.77 -19.17 -15.09
C LEU A 84 13.81 -18.65 -16.08
N ALA A 85 14.15 -19.42 -17.11
CA ALA A 85 15.08 -18.98 -18.16
C ALA A 85 14.54 -17.74 -18.92
N ASP A 86 13.25 -17.76 -19.29
CA ASP A 86 12.61 -16.61 -19.95
C ASP A 86 12.58 -15.36 -19.05
N LEU A 87 12.29 -15.53 -17.75
CA LEU A 87 12.32 -14.44 -16.76
C LEU A 87 13.72 -13.84 -16.57
N GLU A 88 14.77 -14.65 -16.61
CA GLU A 88 16.16 -14.18 -16.49
C GLU A 88 16.64 -13.46 -17.77
N GLU A 89 16.15 -13.86 -18.93
CA GLU A 89 16.42 -13.21 -20.22
C GLU A 89 15.66 -11.88 -20.36
N THR A 90 14.39 -11.84 -19.92
CA THR A 90 13.53 -10.65 -20.00
C THR A 90 13.72 -9.67 -18.84
N GLY A 91 14.16 -10.14 -17.68
CA GLY A 91 14.37 -9.34 -16.46
C GLY A 91 15.73 -8.64 -16.34
N ARG A 92 16.59 -8.75 -17.37
CA ARG A 92 17.87 -8.03 -17.42
C ARG A 92 17.63 -6.64 -18.04
N PRO A 93 18.07 -5.55 -17.38
CA PRO A 93 17.79 -4.17 -17.84
C PRO A 93 18.42 -3.86 -19.21
#